data_AF-A0A2J6HVA4-F1
#
_entry.id   AF-A0A2J6HVA4-F1
#
_cell.length_a   1.000
_cell.length_b   1.000
_cell.length_c   1.000
_cell.angle_alpha   90.00
_cell.angle_beta   90.00
_cell.angle_gamma   90.00
#
_symmetry.space_group_name_H-M   'P 1'
#
loop_
_entity.id
_entity.type
_entity.pdbx_description
1 polymer ?
#
loop_
_entity_poly.entity_id
_entity_poly.type
_entity_poly.pdbx_seq_one_letter_code
_entity_poly.pdbx_strand_id
1 'polypeptide(L)'
;MFPTLIPLISAETGISVPQVEKTLSLLSEKATIPFIARYRKEVTGSLDEVQIGQIKSVNDKLLKIESRKESILVAIKDQGKLTDEIKAAIQSTFDAAELEDLYLPYKQKRKTKAD
;
A
#
# COMPACT_ATOMS: atom_id res chain seq x y z
N MET A 1 -7.92 6.65 -5.60
CA MET A 1 -6.89 5.70 -6.07
C MET A 1 -5.56 6.44 -5.97
N PHE A 2 -4.54 5.87 -5.33
CA PHE A 2 -3.25 6.54 -5.15
C PHE A 2 -2.41 6.37 -6.42
N PRO A 3 -2.27 7.40 -7.28
CA PRO A 3 -1.55 7.26 -8.55
C PRO A 3 -0.07 6.90 -8.36
N THR A 4 0.49 7.22 -7.18
CA THR A 4 1.88 6.93 -6.81
C THR A 4 2.17 5.45 -6.55
N LEU A 5 1.15 4.63 -6.30
CA LEU A 5 1.35 3.19 -6.03
C LEU A 5 1.44 2.37 -7.32
N ILE A 6 0.87 2.85 -8.43
CA ILE A 6 0.84 2.10 -9.70
C ILE A 6 2.26 1.77 -10.22
N PRO A 7 3.22 2.71 -10.23
CA PRO A 7 4.59 2.39 -10.62
C PRO A 7 5.27 1.36 -9.70
N LEU A 8 5.00 1.40 -8.39
CA LEU A 8 5.54 0.44 -7.43
C LEU A 8 4.97 -0.96 -7.64
N ILE A 9 3.66 -1.06 -7.87
CA ILE A 9 3.00 -2.33 -8.19
C ILE A 9 3.56 -2.88 -9.50
N SER A 10 3.76 -2.03 -10.51
CA SER A 10 4.37 -2.43 -11.78
C SER A 10 5.78 -2.99 -11.58
N ALA A 11 6.61 -2.33 -10.76
CA ALA A 11 7.95 -2.78 -10.44
C ALA A 11 7.96 -4.10 -9.63
N GLU A 12 7.10 -4.26 -8.61
CA GLU A 12 7.03 -5.48 -7.81
C GLU A 12 6.44 -6.68 -8.57
N THR A 13 5.51 -6.44 -9.49
CA THR A 13 4.82 -7.52 -10.25
C THR A 13 5.46 -7.83 -11.59
N GLY A 14 6.26 -6.93 -12.15
CA GLY A 14 6.77 -7.00 -13.52
C GLY A 14 5.70 -6.76 -14.60
N ILE A 15 4.48 -6.37 -14.21
CA ILE A 15 3.37 -6.09 -15.12
C ILE A 15 3.40 -4.61 -15.49
N SER A 16 3.11 -4.25 -16.74
CA SER A 16 3.21 -2.87 -17.19
C SER A 16 2.22 -1.94 -16.47
N VAL A 17 2.64 -0.69 -16.24
CA VAL A 17 1.83 0.37 -15.60
C VAL A 17 0.40 0.46 -16.18
N PRO A 18 0.19 0.48 -17.52
CA PRO A 18 -1.17 0.55 -18.07
C PRO A 18 -2.03 -0.68 -17.73
N GLN A 19 -1.43 -1.87 -17.65
CA GLN A 19 -2.17 -3.09 -17.30
C GLN A 19 -2.52 -3.12 -15.82
N VAL A 20 -1.62 -2.66 -14.95
CA VAL A 20 -1.88 -2.50 -13.51
C VAL A 20 -3.03 -1.51 -13.30
N GLU A 21 -2.95 -0.33 -13.92
CA GLU A 21 -3.97 0.71 -13.80
C GLU A 21 -5.37 0.21 -14.21
N LYS A 22 -5.48 -0.42 -15.38
CA LYS A 22 -6.76 -0.96 -15.86
C LYS A 22 -7.29 -2.08 -14.97
N THR A 23 -6.42 -2.98 -14.51
CA THR A 23 -6.79 -4.05 -13.58
C THR A 23 -7.31 -3.50 -12.25
N LEU A 24 -6.63 -2.50 -11.68
CA LEU A 24 -7.06 -1.85 -10.44
C LEU A 24 -8.37 -1.08 -10.62
N SER A 25 -8.60 -0.46 -11.77
CA SER A 25 -9.88 0.18 -12.09
C SER A 25 -11.01 -0.84 -12.02
N LEU A 26 -10.86 -1.98 -12.67
CA LEU A 26 -11.87 -3.05 -12.66
C LEU A 26 -12.08 -3.61 -11.25
N LEU A 27 -11.01 -3.83 -10.48
CA LEU A 27 -11.11 -4.28 -9.09
C LEU A 27 -11.83 -3.25 -8.21
N SER A 28 -11.64 -1.95 -8.46
CA SER A 28 -12.33 -0.86 -7.73
C SER A 28 -13.83 -0.81 -8.03
N GLU A 29 -14.24 -1.22 -9.23
CA GLU A 29 -15.63 -1.42 -9.64
C GLU A 29 -16.25 -2.72 -9.07
N LYS A 30 -15.56 -3.38 -8.13
CA LYS A 30 -15.95 -4.64 -7.50
C LYS A 30 -15.99 -5.83 -8.47
N ALA A 31 -15.31 -5.75 -9.61
CA ALA A 31 -15.13 -6.91 -10.48
C ALA A 31 -14.25 -7.97 -9.79
N THR A 32 -14.63 -9.24 -9.90
CA THR A 32 -13.88 -10.34 -9.28
C THR A 32 -12.71 -10.78 -10.17
N ILE A 33 -11.68 -11.38 -9.57
CA ILE A 33 -10.51 -11.89 -10.30
C ILE A 33 -10.93 -12.85 -11.44
N PRO A 34 -11.78 -13.86 -11.20
CA PRO A 34 -12.20 -14.77 -12.27
C PRO A 34 -13.00 -14.06 -13.36
N PHE A 35 -13.80 -13.05 -13.00
CA PHE A 35 -14.55 -12.26 -13.99
C PHE A 35 -13.61 -11.44 -14.88
N ILE A 36 -12.63 -10.77 -14.29
CA ILE A 36 -11.64 -9.98 -15.05
C ILE A 36 -10.84 -10.89 -15.98
N ALA A 37 -10.30 -11.98 -15.43
CA ALA A 37 -9.50 -12.93 -16.19
C ALA A 37 -10.28 -13.59 -17.33
N ARG A 38 -11.60 -13.80 -17.20
CA ARG A 38 -12.41 -14.46 -18.23
C ARG A 38 -13.03 -13.50 -19.24
N TYR A 39 -13.51 -12.34 -18.79
CA TYR A 39 -14.36 -11.45 -19.59
C TYR A 39 -13.74 -10.07 -19.88
N ARG A 40 -12.58 -9.74 -19.29
CA ARG A 40 -11.90 -8.44 -19.47
C ARG A 40 -10.45 -8.56 -19.93
N LYS A 41 -10.09 -9.68 -20.57
CA LYS A 41 -8.74 -9.93 -21.10
C LYS A 41 -8.24 -8.80 -22.00
N GLU A 42 -9.04 -8.37 -22.97
CA GLU A 42 -8.66 -7.28 -23.89
C GLU A 42 -8.36 -5.96 -23.16
N VAL A 43 -9.08 -5.69 -22.06
CA VAL A 43 -8.88 -4.49 -21.25
C VAL A 43 -7.56 -4.59 -20.49
N THR A 44 -7.29 -5.73 -19.84
CA THR A 44 -6.09 -5.91 -19.02
C THR A 44 -4.84 -6.31 -19.82
N GLY A 45 -4.94 -6.51 -21.14
CA GLY A 45 -3.82 -7.00 -21.96
C GLY A 45 -3.55 -8.50 -21.76
N SER A 46 -4.62 -9.29 -21.63
CA SER A 46 -4.61 -10.75 -21.48
C SER A 46 -3.95 -11.28 -20.21
N LEU A 47 -4.04 -10.53 -19.10
CA LEU A 47 -3.59 -11.03 -17.80
C LEU A 47 -4.43 -12.23 -17.33
N ASP A 48 -3.77 -13.21 -16.73
CA ASP A 48 -4.42 -14.37 -16.11
C ASP A 48 -4.81 -14.12 -14.65
N GLU A 49 -5.51 -15.09 -14.04
CA GLU A 49 -5.98 -14.99 -12.65
C GLU A 49 -4.83 -14.84 -11.63
N VAL A 50 -3.67 -15.43 -11.91
CA VAL A 50 -2.51 -15.38 -11.02
C VAL A 50 -1.92 -13.96 -11.04
N GLN A 51 -1.74 -13.39 -12.24
CA GLN A 51 -1.23 -12.03 -12.43
C GLN A 51 -2.17 -10.97 -11.84
N ILE A 52 -3.48 -11.11 -12.08
CA ILE A 52 -4.49 -10.21 -11.51
C ILE A 52 -4.51 -10.33 -9.98
N GLY A 53 -4.41 -11.56 -9.46
CA GLY A 53 -4.29 -11.82 -8.02
C GLY A 53 -3.05 -11.18 -7.41
N GLN A 54 -1.91 -11.24 -8.10
CA GLN A 54 -0.67 -10.62 -7.68
C GLN A 54 -0.79 -9.09 -7.61
N ILE A 55 -1.35 -8.44 -8.64
CA ILE A 55 -1.64 -7.00 -8.64
C ILE A 55 -2.48 -6.61 -7.42
N LYS A 56 -3.57 -7.36 -7.18
CA LYS A 56 -4.45 -7.11 -6.04
C LYS A 56 -3.70 -7.25 -4.71
N SER A 57 -2.91 -8.31 -4.56
CA SER A 57 -2.16 -8.58 -3.33
C SER A 57 -1.16 -7.48 -3.02
N VAL A 58 -0.36 -7.06 -4.02
CA VAL A 58 0.62 -5.97 -3.85
C VAL A 58 -0.07 -4.64 -3.57
N ASN A 59 -1.16 -4.33 -4.28
CA ASN A 59 -1.97 -3.14 -4.01
C ASN A 59 -2.50 -3.14 -2.56
N ASP A 60 -3.07 -4.25 -2.10
CA ASP A 60 -3.61 -4.36 -0.74
C ASP A 60 -2.51 -4.22 0.32
N LYS A 61 -1.31 -4.76 0.06
CA LYS A 61 -0.12 -4.59 0.92
C LYS A 61 0.27 -3.11 1.01
N LEU A 62 0.40 -2.42 -0.12
CA LEU A 62 0.79 -1.01 -0.17
C LEU A 62 -0.27 -0.10 0.47
N LEU A 63 -1.56 -0.36 0.26
CA LEU A 63 -2.64 0.39 0.91
C LEU A 63 -2.61 0.25 2.44
N LYS A 64 -2.29 -0.94 2.96
CA LYS A 64 -2.10 -1.14 4.40
C LYS A 64 -0.93 -0.33 4.94
N ILE A 65 0.17 -0.28 4.20
CA ILE A 65 1.35 0.53 4.55
C ILE A 65 0.98 2.01 4.56
N GLU A 66 0.30 2.54 3.54
CA GLU A 66 -0.17 3.93 3.49
C GLU A 66 -1.08 4.28 4.68
N SER A 67 -2.07 3.43 4.97
CA SER A 67 -2.94 3.63 6.14
C SER A 67 -2.16 3.60 7.46
N ARG A 68 -1.12 2.77 7.54
CA ARG A 68 -0.25 2.69 8.71
C ARG A 68 0.62 3.95 8.84
N LYS A 69 1.17 4.48 7.75
CA LYS A 69 1.89 5.76 7.72
C LYS A 69 1.03 6.89 8.27
N GLU A 70 -0.21 7.02 7.79
CA GLU A 70 -1.14 8.04 8.27
C GLU A 70 -1.36 7.93 9.79
N SER A 71 -1.59 6.71 10.27
CA SER A 71 -1.77 6.45 11.72
C SER A 71 -0.54 6.85 12.54
N ILE A 72 0.66 6.52 12.05
CA ILE A 72 1.92 6.86 12.70
C ILE A 72 2.15 8.37 12.71
N LEU A 73 1.94 9.04 11.57
CA LEU A 73 2.12 10.49 11.44
C LEU A 73 1.20 11.24 12.42
N VAL A 74 -0.07 10.81 12.55
CA VAL A 74 -1.00 11.35 13.54
C VAL A 74 -0.48 11.11 14.96
N ALA A 75 -0.08 9.89 15.29
CA ALA A 75 0.43 9.56 16.63
C ALA A 75 1.70 10.35 17.03
N ILE A 76 2.59 10.64 16.07
CA ILE A 76 3.80 11.46 16.31
C ILE A 76 3.42 12.94 16.42
N LYS A 77 2.49 13.41 15.58
CA LYS A 77 1.98 14.79 15.61
C LYS A 77 1.30 15.10 16.94
N ASP A 78 0.49 14.20 17.46
CA ASP A 78 -0.22 14.36 18.74
C ASP A 78 0.73 14.44 19.93
N GLN A 79 1.95 13.92 19.80
CA GLN A 79 3.03 14.09 20.78
C GLN A 79 3.81 15.40 20.61
N GLY A 80 3.51 16.20 19.59
CA GLY A 80 4.25 17.42 19.24
C GLY A 80 5.66 17.15 18.69
N LYS A 81 5.94 15.93 18.22
CA LYS A 81 7.27 15.48 17.80
C LYS A 81 7.42 15.30 16.28
N LEU A 82 6.40 15.68 15.51
CA LEU A 82 6.43 15.52 14.06
C LEU A 82 7.31 16.63 13.44
N THR A 83 8.50 16.24 13.00
CA THR A 83 9.39 17.08 12.19
C THR A 83 9.19 16.80 10.70
N ASP A 84 9.62 17.72 9.84
CA ASP A 84 9.57 17.50 8.39
C ASP A 84 10.48 16.34 7.95
N GLU A 85 11.60 16.12 8.66
CA GLU A 85 12.51 15.00 8.41
C GLU A 85 11.84 13.63 8.66
N ILE A 86 11.23 13.45 9.84
CA ILE A 86 10.55 12.17 10.16
C ILE A 86 9.31 11.97 9.28
N LYS A 87 8.59 13.05 8.96
CA LYS A 87 7.45 13.00 8.03
C LYS A 87 7.90 12.53 6.65
N ALA A 88 8.98 13.09 6.11
CA ALA A 88 9.53 12.69 4.82
C ALA A 88 9.99 11.22 4.84
N ALA A 89 10.71 10.80 5.89
CA ALA A 89 11.15 9.41 6.04
C ALA A 89 9.96 8.43 6.02
N ILE A 90 8.93 8.68 6.83
CA ILE A 90 7.72 7.85 6.88
C ILE A 90 6.98 7.84 5.54
N GLN A 91 6.90 8.97 4.84
CA GLN A 91 6.24 9.03 3.53
C GLN A 91 7.00 8.27 2.45
N SER A 92 8.34 8.24 2.52
CA SER A 92 9.20 7.63 1.51
C SER A 92 9.33 6.11 1.60
N THR A 93 9.14 5.51 2.77
CA THR A 93 9.27 4.05 2.93
C THR A 93 8.05 3.30 2.40
N PHE A 94 8.24 2.15 1.75
CA PHE A 94 7.16 1.22 1.41
C PHE A 94 7.41 -0.17 2.00
N ASP A 95 8.29 -0.23 3.01
CA ASP A 95 8.60 -1.44 3.76
C ASP A 95 7.90 -1.36 5.13
N ALA A 96 7.15 -2.41 5.47
CA ALA A 96 6.38 -2.44 6.71
C ALA A 96 7.28 -2.54 7.95
N ALA A 97 8.45 -3.18 7.86
CA ALA A 97 9.39 -3.28 8.96
C ALA A 97 10.11 -1.94 9.17
N GLU A 98 10.61 -1.33 8.10
CA GLU A 98 11.24 0.00 8.16
C GLU A 98 10.27 1.05 8.71
N LEU A 99 9.00 0.99 8.32
CA LEU A 99 7.96 1.87 8.85
C LEU A 99 7.77 1.72 10.37
N GLU A 100 7.81 0.49 10.89
CA GLU A 100 7.72 0.25 12.34
C GLU A 100 8.99 0.67 13.07
N ASP A 101 10.16 0.51 12.46
CA ASP A 101 11.44 0.97 13.02
C ASP A 101 11.48 2.50 13.14
N LEU A 102 10.99 3.23 12.12
CA LEU A 102 10.83 4.69 12.17
C LEU A 102 9.85 5.12 13.28
N TYR A 103 8.81 4.33 13.53
CA TYR A 103 7.83 4.62 14.57
C TYR A 103 8.30 4.24 15.99
N LEU A 104 9.21 3.28 16.12
CA LEU A 104 9.64 2.70 17.40
C LEU A 104 10.01 3.74 18.47
N PRO A 105 10.75 4.83 18.18
CA PRO A 105 11.10 5.86 19.17
C PRO A 105 9.91 6.65 19.73
N TYR A 106 8.81 6.69 18.98
CA TYR A 106 7.60 7.46 19.30
C TYR A 106 6.48 6.58 19.87
N LYS A 107 6.64 5.26 19.81
CA LYS A 107 5.68 4.31 20.35
C LYS A 107 5.64 4.46 21.87
N GLN A 108 4.52 4.98 22.38
CA GLN A 108 4.31 5.09 23.82
C GLN A 108 4.40 3.69 24.46
N LYS A 109 5.34 3.50 25.38
CA LYS A 109 5.33 2.32 26.24
C LYS A 109 4.04 2.39 27.06
N ARG A 110 3.11 1.46 26.83
CA ARG A 110 2.00 1.27 27.77
C ARG A 110 2.63 0.99 29.12
N LYS A 111 2.54 1.94 30.07
CA LYS A 111 2.71 1.63 31.48
C LYS A 111 1.56 0.68 31.84
N THR A 112 1.76 -0.62 31.67
CA THR A 112 0.93 -1.59 32.36
C THR A 112 1.14 -1.33 33.84
N LYS A 113 0.06 -0.98 34.55
CA LYS A 113 0.08 -0.86 36.01
C LYS A 113 0.51 -2.20 36.60
N ALA A 114 1.77 -2.27 36.97
CA ALA A 114 2.33 -3.20 37.95
C ALA A 114 3.32 -2.36 38.78
N ASP A 115 2.76 -1.36 39.45
CA ASP A 115 3.24 -0.71 40.67
C ASP A 115 1.98 -0.16 41.38
#